data_AF-A0A969LE13-F1
#
_entry.id   AF-A0A969LE13-F1
#
_cell.length_a   1.000
_cell.length_b   1.000
_cell.length_c   1.000
_cell.angle_alpha   90.00
_cell.angle_beta   90.00
_cell.angle_gamma   90.00
#
_symmetry.space_group_name_H-M   'P 1'
#
loop_
_entity.id
_entity.type
_entity.pdbx_description
1 polymer ?
#
loop_
_entity_poly.entity_id
_entity_poly.type
_entity_poly.pdbx_seq_one_letter_code
_entity_poly.pdbx_strand_id
1 'polypeptide(L)'
;MDPTLGEPHAVLGDYYDIHGKPVEAEIALRRALELDPRDPATLHYFAIHLYSVGRLRDALEMERRSVALDGRSPQPMMWLAMLTTHVGERDEALRLWQQAEELGATRPLAAGVSRLALGQTDYLEEWYRTMLERTGVPETDAMPAVLLRRDHRPCAARPGAAVAARCRSARRSCVRHHALRDARRCAQRHAHRRFVRAGR
;
A
#
# COMPACT_ATOMS: atom_id res chain seq x y z
N MET A 1 -30.73 -23.77 -9.39
CA MET A 1 -29.25 -23.89 -9.37
C MET A 1 -28.94 -25.36 -9.23
N ASP A 2 -28.11 -25.92 -10.09
CA ASP A 2 -27.69 -27.32 -9.99
C ASP A 2 -26.80 -27.47 -8.73
N PRO A 3 -27.21 -28.28 -7.73
CA PRO A 3 -26.48 -28.42 -6.46
C PRO A 3 -25.19 -29.25 -6.58
N THR A 4 -24.87 -29.74 -7.78
CA THR A 4 -23.66 -30.54 -8.04
C THR A 4 -22.49 -29.71 -8.56
N LEU A 5 -22.74 -28.45 -8.94
CA LEU A 5 -21.72 -27.54 -9.45
C LEU A 5 -21.13 -26.70 -8.31
N GLY A 6 -19.80 -26.65 -8.21
CA GLY A 6 -19.09 -25.83 -7.21
C GLY A 6 -19.21 -24.32 -7.45
N GLU A 7 -19.16 -23.89 -8.71
CA GLU A 7 -19.22 -22.47 -9.12
C GLU A 7 -20.41 -21.69 -8.51
N PRO A 8 -21.68 -22.17 -8.56
CA PRO A 8 -22.81 -21.50 -7.91
C PRO A 8 -22.64 -21.31 -6.40
N HIS A 9 -22.01 -22.27 -5.72
CA HIS A 9 -21.74 -22.18 -4.29
C HIS A 9 -20.63 -21.17 -3.98
N ALA A 10 -19.64 -21.02 -4.86
CA ALA A 10 -18.59 -20.02 -4.71
C ALA A 10 -19.14 -18.59 -4.85
N VAL A 11 -19.98 -18.35 -5.85
CA VAL A 11 -20.66 -17.06 -6.06
C VAL A 11 -21.61 -16.74 -4.89
N LEU A 12 -22.28 -17.74 -4.35
CA LEU A 12 -23.11 -17.57 -3.15
C LEU A 12 -22.28 -17.19 -1.91
N GLY A 13 -21.08 -17.76 -1.80
CA GLY A 13 -20.08 -17.41 -0.80
C GLY A 13 -19.72 -15.93 -0.81
N ASP A 14 -19.29 -15.44 -1.98
CA ASP A 14 -18.96 -14.03 -2.20
C ASP A 14 -20.15 -13.11 -1.91
N TYR A 15 -21.35 -13.51 -2.36
CA TYR A 15 -22.58 -12.80 -2.03
C TYR A 15 -22.78 -12.64 -0.51
N TYR A 16 -22.62 -13.71 0.25
CA TYR A 16 -22.78 -13.65 1.71
C TYR A 16 -21.73 -12.78 2.39
N ASP A 17 -20.48 -12.81 1.93
CA ASP A 17 -19.42 -11.94 2.45
C ASP A 17 -19.75 -10.45 2.24
N ILE A 18 -20.18 -10.08 1.05
CA ILE A 18 -20.58 -8.69 0.71
C ILE A 18 -21.74 -8.22 1.60
N HIS A 19 -22.61 -9.13 2.04
CA HIS A 19 -23.77 -8.84 2.88
C HIS A 19 -23.50 -9.00 4.39
N GLY A 20 -22.23 -9.18 4.80
CA GLY A 20 -21.86 -9.27 6.20
C GLY A 20 -22.34 -10.55 6.89
N LYS A 21 -22.47 -11.65 6.13
CA LYS A 21 -22.88 -12.98 6.60
C LYS A 21 -21.73 -13.97 6.50
N PRO A 22 -20.67 -13.82 7.33
CA PRO A 22 -19.44 -14.58 7.17
C PRO A 22 -19.64 -16.08 7.44
N VAL A 23 -20.58 -16.47 8.31
CA VAL A 23 -20.84 -17.89 8.61
C VAL A 23 -21.46 -18.59 7.39
N GLU A 24 -22.45 -17.96 6.77
CA GLU A 24 -23.08 -18.48 5.56
C GLU A 24 -22.12 -18.49 4.37
N ALA A 25 -21.24 -17.49 4.27
CA ALA A 25 -20.17 -17.45 3.28
C ALA A 25 -19.23 -18.64 3.43
N GLU A 26 -18.74 -18.93 4.65
CA GLU A 26 -17.85 -20.06 4.91
C GLU A 26 -18.50 -21.39 4.55
N ILE A 27 -19.78 -21.59 4.89
CA ILE A 27 -20.53 -22.81 4.55
C ILE A 27 -20.61 -22.98 3.02
N ALA A 28 -20.97 -21.92 2.30
CA ALA A 28 -21.11 -21.97 0.84
C ALA A 28 -19.76 -22.23 0.15
N LEU A 29 -18.69 -21.56 0.58
CA LEU A 29 -17.35 -21.70 -0.01
C LEU A 29 -16.74 -23.07 0.29
N ARG A 30 -16.94 -23.61 1.50
CA ARG A 30 -16.52 -24.98 1.82
C ARG A 30 -17.26 -26.00 0.96
N ARG A 31 -18.56 -25.80 0.72
CA ARG A 31 -19.33 -26.68 -0.16
C ARG A 31 -18.82 -26.61 -1.60
N ALA A 32 -18.47 -25.42 -2.09
CA ALA A 32 -17.87 -25.26 -3.41
C ALA A 32 -16.55 -26.04 -3.53
N LEU A 33 -15.68 -25.94 -2.52
CA LEU A 33 -14.40 -26.68 -2.48
C LEU A 33 -14.55 -28.19 -2.32
N GLU A 34 -15.61 -28.68 -1.67
CA GLU A 34 -15.93 -30.11 -1.61
C GLU A 34 -16.31 -30.66 -2.99
N LEU A 35 -16.99 -29.84 -3.81
CA LEU A 35 -17.43 -30.22 -5.16
C LEU A 35 -16.28 -30.13 -6.17
N ASP A 36 -15.50 -29.04 -6.13
CA ASP A 36 -14.28 -28.90 -6.92
C ASP A 36 -13.13 -28.28 -6.08
N PRO A 37 -12.20 -29.11 -5.58
CA PRO A 37 -11.04 -28.63 -4.81
C PRO A 37 -10.00 -27.85 -5.62
N ARG A 38 -10.11 -27.85 -6.96
CA ARG A 38 -9.13 -27.28 -7.89
C ARG A 38 -9.70 -26.15 -8.74
N ASP A 39 -10.91 -25.68 -8.44
CA ASP A 39 -11.44 -24.48 -9.08
C ASP A 39 -10.68 -23.23 -8.59
N PRO A 40 -9.94 -22.53 -9.47
CA PRO A 40 -9.20 -21.33 -9.11
C PRO A 40 -10.10 -20.21 -8.57
N ALA A 41 -11.33 -20.10 -9.08
CA ALA A 41 -12.27 -19.05 -8.67
C ALA A 41 -12.77 -19.30 -7.25
N THR A 42 -13.17 -20.53 -6.92
CA THR A 42 -13.56 -20.91 -5.56
C THR A 42 -12.41 -20.68 -4.56
N LEU A 43 -11.18 -21.08 -4.91
CA LEU A 43 -10.01 -20.84 -4.06
C LEU A 43 -9.79 -19.34 -3.80
N HIS A 44 -9.97 -18.52 -4.84
CA HIS A 44 -9.86 -17.05 -4.74
C HIS A 44 -10.93 -16.46 -3.83
N TYR A 45 -12.21 -16.80 -4.03
CA TYR A 45 -13.29 -16.32 -3.17
C TYR A 45 -13.11 -16.76 -1.72
N PHE A 46 -12.64 -17.98 -1.50
CA PHE A 46 -12.36 -18.46 -0.14
C PHE A 46 -11.18 -17.74 0.50
N ALA A 47 -10.15 -17.37 -0.26
CA ALA A 47 -9.06 -16.54 0.25
C ALA A 47 -9.55 -15.15 0.68
N ILE A 48 -10.40 -14.51 -0.11
CA ILE A 48 -11.01 -13.21 0.23
C ILE A 48 -11.83 -13.33 1.52
N HIS A 49 -12.65 -14.37 1.63
CA HIS A 49 -13.41 -14.67 2.84
C HIS A 49 -12.50 -14.82 4.07
N LEU A 50 -11.47 -15.67 3.96
CA LEU A 50 -10.52 -15.93 5.04
C LEU A 50 -9.80 -14.65 5.48
N TYR A 51 -9.45 -13.79 4.52
CA TYR A 51 -8.87 -12.48 4.81
C TYR A 51 -9.86 -11.58 5.57
N SER A 52 -11.13 -11.53 5.16
CA SER A 52 -12.16 -10.69 5.78
C SER A 52 -12.43 -11.06 7.24
N VAL A 53 -12.33 -12.35 7.58
CA VAL A 53 -12.47 -12.86 8.96
C VAL A 53 -11.15 -12.91 9.74
N GLY A 54 -10.06 -12.34 9.19
CA GLY A 54 -8.76 -12.20 9.87
C GLY A 54 -7.86 -13.43 9.83
N ARG A 55 -8.22 -14.48 9.07
CA ARG A 55 -7.42 -15.71 8.87
C ARG A 55 -6.39 -15.53 7.76
N LEU A 56 -5.47 -14.57 7.95
CA LEU A 56 -4.50 -14.14 6.94
C LEU A 56 -3.62 -15.28 6.37
N ARG A 57 -3.17 -16.22 7.22
CA ARG A 57 -2.33 -17.35 6.78
C ARG A 57 -3.09 -18.31 5.85
N ASP A 58 -4.33 -18.63 6.22
CA ASP A 58 -5.17 -19.52 5.43
C ASP A 58 -5.55 -18.85 4.10
N ALA A 59 -5.82 -17.54 4.12
CA ALA A 59 -6.08 -16.74 2.92
C ALA A 59 -4.89 -16.80 1.96
N LEU A 60 -3.67 -16.62 2.46
CA LEU A 60 -2.45 -16.68 1.66
C LEU A 60 -2.28 -18.04 0.98
N GLU A 61 -2.53 -19.13 1.70
CA GLU A 61 -2.44 -20.48 1.15
C GLU A 61 -3.46 -20.73 0.05
N MET A 62 -4.73 -20.34 0.26
CA MET A 62 -5.77 -20.50 -0.76
C MET A 62 -5.46 -19.67 -2.01
N GLU A 63 -5.00 -18.44 -1.84
CA GLU A 63 -4.68 -17.56 -2.96
C GLU A 63 -3.46 -18.04 -3.75
N ARG A 64 -2.42 -18.56 -3.08
CA ARG A 64 -1.27 -19.19 -3.73
C ARG A 64 -1.70 -20.36 -4.61
N ARG A 65 -2.62 -21.20 -4.12
CA ARG A 65 -3.18 -22.31 -4.89
C ARG A 65 -3.99 -21.81 -6.08
N SER A 66 -4.81 -20.77 -5.92
CA SER A 66 -5.57 -20.16 -7.01
C SER A 66 -4.65 -19.69 -8.14
N VAL A 67 -3.64 -18.87 -7.82
CA VAL A 67 -2.68 -18.34 -8.80
C VAL A 67 -1.83 -19.44 -9.43
N ALA A 68 -1.50 -20.50 -8.70
CA ALA A 68 -0.78 -21.64 -9.26
C ALA A 68 -1.60 -22.45 -10.29
N LEU A 69 -2.94 -22.43 -10.17
CA LEU A 69 -3.84 -23.12 -11.08
C LEU A 69 -4.24 -22.26 -12.28
N ASP A 70 -4.42 -20.94 -12.08
CA ASP A 70 -4.61 -19.96 -13.15
C ASP A 70 -3.73 -18.72 -12.98
N GLY A 71 -2.51 -18.81 -13.51
CA GLY A 71 -1.54 -17.73 -13.50
C GLY A 71 -1.77 -16.63 -14.53
N ARG A 72 -2.87 -16.66 -15.30
CA ARG A 72 -3.15 -15.67 -16.35
C ARG A 72 -4.20 -14.65 -15.93
N SER A 73 -4.89 -14.88 -14.82
CA SER A 73 -5.87 -13.94 -14.30
C SER A 73 -5.16 -12.86 -13.46
N PRO A 74 -5.26 -11.56 -13.85
CA PRO A 74 -4.60 -10.49 -13.12
C PRO A 74 -5.19 -10.31 -11.71
N GLN A 75 -6.48 -10.60 -11.50
CA GLN A 75 -7.16 -10.32 -10.23
C GLN A 75 -6.61 -11.17 -9.06
N PRO A 76 -6.59 -12.51 -9.10
CA PRO A 76 -6.02 -13.31 -8.02
C PRO A 76 -4.53 -12.99 -7.76
N MET A 77 -3.79 -12.69 -8.83
CA MET A 77 -2.39 -12.28 -8.70
C MET A 77 -2.21 -11.00 -7.89
N MET A 78 -3.09 -10.01 -8.08
CA MET A 78 -3.09 -8.77 -7.28
C MET A 78 -3.48 -9.01 -5.83
N TRP A 79 -4.44 -9.89 -5.57
CA TRP A 79 -4.82 -10.26 -4.22
C TRP A 79 -3.68 -10.97 -3.51
N LEU A 80 -2.97 -11.88 -4.18
CA LEU A 80 -1.76 -12.49 -3.64
C LEU A 80 -0.67 -11.43 -3.37
N ALA A 81 -0.48 -10.47 -4.26
CA ALA A 81 0.47 -9.37 -4.06
C ALA A 81 0.13 -8.49 -2.85
N MET A 82 -1.17 -8.27 -2.60
CA MET A 82 -1.65 -7.56 -1.41
C MET A 82 -1.46 -8.38 -0.14
N LEU A 83 -1.81 -9.67 -0.15
CA LEU A 83 -1.65 -10.56 1.01
C LEU A 83 -0.18 -10.73 1.40
N THR A 84 0.70 -10.94 0.41
CA THR A 84 2.17 -11.01 0.60
C THR A 84 2.74 -9.72 1.15
N THR A 85 2.17 -8.55 0.77
CA THR A 85 2.52 -7.26 1.38
C THR A 85 2.17 -7.22 2.88
N HIS A 86 1.00 -7.72 3.28
CA HIS A 86 0.57 -7.72 4.69
C HIS A 86 1.44 -8.62 5.59
N VAL A 87 1.93 -9.74 5.05
CA VAL A 87 2.85 -10.64 5.79
C VAL A 87 4.31 -10.19 5.74
N GLY A 88 4.63 -9.14 4.98
CA GLY A 88 5.99 -8.59 4.87
C GLY A 88 6.90 -9.29 3.87
N GLU A 89 6.35 -10.14 2.99
CA GLU A 89 7.07 -10.83 1.91
C GLU A 89 7.30 -9.88 0.72
N ARG A 90 8.15 -8.87 0.96
CA ARG A 90 8.37 -7.74 0.06
C ARG A 90 8.73 -8.15 -1.36
N ASP A 91 9.73 -9.01 -1.53
CA ASP A 91 10.25 -9.34 -2.86
C ASP A 91 9.22 -10.09 -3.70
N GLU A 92 8.41 -10.93 -3.06
CA GLU A 92 7.33 -11.63 -3.74
C GLU A 92 6.18 -10.69 -4.11
N ALA A 93 5.75 -9.84 -3.17
CA ALA A 93 4.71 -8.85 -3.43
C ALA A 93 5.03 -7.98 -4.65
N LEU A 94 6.28 -7.53 -4.77
CA LEU A 94 6.73 -6.70 -5.89
C LEU A 94 6.70 -7.43 -7.22
N ARG A 95 7.17 -8.69 -7.25
CA ARG A 95 7.09 -9.52 -8.47
C ARG A 95 5.65 -9.73 -8.90
N LEU A 96 4.77 -10.04 -7.96
CA LEU A 96 3.35 -10.28 -8.26
C LEU A 96 2.65 -9.02 -8.76
N TRP A 97 2.93 -7.85 -8.16
CA TRP A 97 2.42 -6.57 -8.66
C TRP A 97 2.89 -6.28 -10.09
N GLN A 98 4.15 -6.53 -10.40
CA GLN A 98 4.68 -6.36 -11.74
C GLN A 98 4.00 -7.31 -12.75
N GLN A 99 3.90 -8.60 -12.42
CA GLN A 99 3.25 -9.58 -13.30
C GLN A 99 1.77 -9.25 -13.54
N ALA A 100 1.05 -8.80 -12.50
CA ALA A 100 -0.34 -8.40 -12.65
C ALA A 100 -0.49 -7.22 -13.63
N GLU A 101 0.41 -6.24 -13.56
CA GLU A 101 0.43 -5.09 -14.49
C GLU A 101 0.77 -5.51 -15.92
N GLU A 102 1.69 -6.45 -16.12
CA GLU A 102 2.01 -7.05 -17.43
C GLU A 102 0.79 -7.76 -18.03
N LEU A 103 -0.05 -8.37 -17.19
CA LEU A 103 -1.33 -8.99 -17.59
C LEU A 103 -2.47 -7.97 -17.78
N GLY A 104 -2.21 -6.67 -17.64
CA GLY A 104 -3.18 -5.60 -17.88
C GLY A 104 -4.00 -5.19 -16.66
N ALA A 105 -3.60 -5.55 -15.44
CA ALA A 105 -4.22 -5.04 -14.23
C ALA A 105 -4.13 -3.51 -14.14
N THR A 106 -5.27 -2.83 -14.17
CA THR A 106 -5.37 -1.38 -13.96
C THR A 106 -6.01 -1.08 -12.61
N ARG A 107 -5.26 -1.29 -11.50
CA ARG A 107 -5.62 -0.73 -10.19
C ARG A 107 -4.45 0.01 -9.54
N PRO A 108 -4.21 1.27 -9.95
CA PRO A 108 -3.13 2.11 -9.43
C PRO A 108 -3.11 2.23 -7.90
N LEU A 109 -4.29 2.25 -7.27
CA LEU A 109 -4.40 2.52 -5.83
C LEU A 109 -3.95 1.34 -4.96
N ALA A 110 -4.34 0.10 -5.29
CA ALA A 110 -3.98 -1.07 -4.49
C ALA A 110 -2.46 -1.37 -4.61
N ALA A 111 -1.93 -1.29 -5.83
CA ALA A 111 -0.50 -1.41 -6.08
C ALA A 111 0.28 -0.27 -5.40
N GLY A 112 -0.21 0.97 -5.50
CA GLY A 112 0.41 2.14 -4.87
C GLY A 112 0.45 2.05 -3.34
N VAL A 113 -0.67 1.72 -2.69
CA VAL A 113 -0.72 1.54 -1.22
C VAL A 113 0.19 0.41 -0.77
N SER A 114 0.19 -0.71 -1.48
CA SER A 114 1.06 -1.85 -1.15
C SER A 114 2.54 -1.50 -1.28
N ARG A 115 2.94 -0.84 -2.38
CA ARG A 115 4.33 -0.41 -2.59
C ARG A 115 4.78 0.67 -1.61
N LEU A 116 3.89 1.57 -1.20
CA LEU A 116 4.15 2.52 -0.11
C LEU A 116 4.38 1.80 1.22
N ALA A 117 3.57 0.80 1.56
CA ALA A 117 3.76 -0.03 2.75
C ALA A 117 5.12 -0.77 2.71
N LEU A 118 5.59 -1.14 1.52
CA LEU A 118 6.90 -1.73 1.28
C LEU A 118 8.04 -0.69 1.17
N GLY A 119 7.78 0.60 1.40
CA GLY A 119 8.78 1.67 1.35
C GLY A 119 9.33 1.98 -0.05
N GLN A 120 8.64 1.58 -1.12
CA GLN A 120 9.00 1.92 -2.50
C GLN A 120 8.29 3.18 -2.98
N THR A 121 8.79 4.33 -2.53
CA THR A 121 8.25 5.63 -2.95
C THR A 121 8.71 6.07 -4.33
N ASP A 122 9.94 5.70 -4.71
CA ASP A 122 10.61 6.26 -5.89
C ASP A 122 10.06 5.65 -7.19
N TYR A 123 9.78 4.33 -7.18
CA TYR A 123 9.14 3.61 -8.28
C TYR A 123 7.72 4.15 -8.57
N LEU A 124 7.00 4.57 -7.53
CA LEU A 124 5.61 4.98 -7.64
C LEU A 124 5.45 6.26 -8.46
N GLU A 125 6.38 7.21 -8.31
CA GLU A 125 6.38 8.46 -9.08
C GLU A 125 6.60 8.22 -10.57
N GLU A 126 7.62 7.44 -10.91
CA GLU A 126 7.93 7.08 -12.29
C GLU A 126 6.80 6.30 -12.96
N TRP A 127 6.26 5.31 -12.24
CA TRP A 127 5.15 4.50 -12.73
C TRP A 127 3.87 5.33 -12.97
N TYR A 128 3.50 6.22 -12.03
CA TYR A 128 2.33 7.10 -12.22
C TYR A 128 2.50 8.00 -13.44
N ARG A 129 3.69 8.56 -13.65
CA ARG A 129 4.00 9.39 -14.82
C ARG A 129 3.76 8.62 -16.12
N THR A 130 4.34 7.43 -16.26
CA THR A 130 4.17 6.59 -17.46
C THR A 130 2.73 6.12 -17.63
N MET A 131 2.02 5.80 -16.55
CA MET A 131 0.62 5.37 -16.62
C MET A 131 -0.30 6.50 -17.09
N LEU A 132 -0.13 7.71 -16.55
CA LEU A 132 -0.90 8.90 -16.96
C LEU A 132 -0.65 9.26 -18.43
N GLU A 133 0.62 9.23 -18.87
CA GLU A 133 1.00 9.42 -20.28
C GLU A 133 0.33 8.39 -21.20
N ARG A 134 0.31 7.11 -20.81
CA ARG A 134 -0.29 6.02 -21.60
C ARG A 134 -1.81 6.07 -21.66
N THR A 135 -2.46 6.55 -20.60
CA THR A 135 -3.93 6.60 -20.50
C THR A 135 -4.51 7.93 -20.97
N GLY A 136 -3.66 8.93 -21.23
CA GLY A 136 -4.08 10.27 -21.66
C GLY A 136 -4.79 11.07 -20.58
N VAL A 137 -4.72 10.62 -19.32
CA VAL A 137 -5.26 11.34 -18.17
C VAL A 137 -4.30 12.48 -17.82
N PRO A 138 -4.74 13.75 -17.80
CA PRO A 138 -3.86 14.86 -17.48
C PRO A 138 -3.33 14.75 -16.05
N GLU A 139 -2.06 15.10 -15.87
CA GLU A 139 -1.29 14.99 -14.62
C GLU A 139 -1.94 15.69 -13.40
N THR A 140 -2.91 16.56 -13.66
CA THR A 140 -3.57 17.44 -12.69
C THR A 140 -4.75 16.81 -11.95
N ASP A 141 -5.31 15.68 -12.39
CA ASP A 141 -6.63 15.24 -11.89
C ASP A 141 -6.62 14.42 -10.58
N ALA A 142 -5.48 13.89 -10.10
CA ALA A 142 -5.36 13.34 -8.74
C ALA A 142 -3.95 12.77 -8.47
N MET A 143 -2.87 13.54 -8.64
CA MET A 143 -1.65 13.19 -7.90
C MET A 143 -1.96 13.34 -6.40
N PRO A 144 -1.99 12.27 -5.57
CA PRO A 144 -2.16 12.47 -4.15
C PRO A 144 -0.97 13.30 -3.67
N ALA A 145 -1.26 14.51 -3.17
CA ALA A 145 -0.28 15.49 -2.69
C ALA A 145 0.73 14.92 -1.66
N VAL A 146 0.48 13.70 -1.15
CA VAL A 146 1.38 12.90 -0.33
C VAL A 146 2.68 12.47 -1.06
N LEU A 147 2.65 12.31 -2.38
CA LEU A 147 3.83 11.94 -3.20
C LEU A 147 4.63 13.15 -3.66
N LEU A 148 3.98 14.31 -3.84
CA LEU A 148 4.61 15.53 -4.34
C LEU A 148 5.23 16.44 -3.27
N ARG A 149 5.12 16.10 -1.97
CA ARG A 149 5.87 16.82 -0.93
C ARG A 149 7.23 16.19 -0.68
N ARG A 150 8.05 16.18 -1.72
CA ARG A 150 9.51 16.08 -1.63
C ARG A 150 10.14 17.38 -2.14
N ASP A 151 9.76 18.52 -1.54
CA ASP A 151 10.63 19.70 -1.58
C ASP A 151 11.84 19.45 -0.66
N HIS A 152 12.69 18.50 -1.05
CA HIS A 152 14.12 18.61 -0.79
C HIS A 152 14.71 19.54 -1.85
N ARG A 153 14.31 20.81 -1.82
CA ARG A 153 15.23 21.85 -2.27
C ARG A 153 16.19 22.06 -1.11
N PRO A 154 17.46 21.58 -1.15
CA PRO A 154 18.46 22.25 -0.34
C PRO A 154 18.39 23.72 -0.73
N CYS A 155 18.32 24.59 0.26
CA CYS A 155 18.19 26.03 0.09
C CYS A 155 19.37 26.54 -0.74
N ALA A 156 19.25 26.49 -2.07
CA ALA A 156 20.23 26.90 -3.03
C ALA A 156 19.59 28.01 -3.86
N ALA A 157 20.09 29.21 -3.59
CA ALA A 157 19.87 30.47 -4.28
C ALA A 157 19.36 30.32 -5.73
N ARG A 158 18.21 30.95 -6.04
CA ARG A 158 17.86 31.29 -7.42
C ARG A 158 18.78 32.43 -7.89
N PRO A 159 19.50 32.30 -9.02
CA PRO A 159 20.10 33.44 -9.67
C PRO A 159 19.05 34.11 -10.57
N GLY A 160 18.89 35.42 -10.42
CA GLY A 160 18.15 36.26 -11.38
C GLY A 160 16.78 36.75 -10.93
N ALA A 161 16.76 37.70 -9.99
CA ALA A 161 15.88 38.87 -10.05
C ALA A 161 16.44 39.93 -9.10
N ALA A 162 16.76 41.09 -9.64
CA ALA A 162 17.46 42.17 -8.96
C ALA A 162 16.65 42.75 -7.79
N VAL A 163 17.24 42.76 -6.59
CA VAL A 163 17.13 43.90 -5.67
C VAL A 163 18.50 44.09 -5.03
N ALA A 164 19.25 45.05 -5.56
CA ALA A 164 20.40 45.61 -4.88
C ALA A 164 19.94 46.42 -3.64
N ALA A 165 20.84 46.49 -2.65
CA ALA A 165 20.78 47.24 -1.38
C ALA A 165 20.33 46.38 -0.18
N ARG A 166 21.17 46.02 0.81
CA ARG A 166 22.47 46.52 1.28
C ARG A 166 23.20 45.39 2.02
N CYS A 167 24.44 45.11 1.65
CA CYS A 167 25.41 44.44 2.53
C CYS A 167 26.24 45.49 3.27
N ARG A 168 26.53 45.21 4.56
CA ARG A 168 27.59 45.69 5.48
C ARG A 168 26.91 45.99 6.83
N SER A 169 26.97 45.18 7.88
CA SER A 169 28.05 44.50 8.61
C SER A 169 27.37 43.39 9.46
N ALA A 170 27.95 42.29 9.94
CA ALA A 170 29.32 41.93 10.24
C ALA A 170 29.47 40.39 10.11
N ARG A 171 30.67 39.99 9.74
CA ARG A 171 31.14 38.59 9.71
C ARG A 171 31.32 38.04 11.13
N ARG A 172 31.27 36.69 11.22
CA ARG A 172 31.76 35.73 12.25
C ARG A 172 30.56 34.88 12.72
N SER A 173 30.47 33.56 12.52
CA SER A 173 31.48 32.51 12.38
C SER A 173 30.91 31.34 11.57
N CYS A 174 31.79 30.70 10.81
CA CYS A 174 31.57 29.47 10.06
C CYS A 174 31.37 28.24 10.98
N VAL A 175 30.45 27.36 10.56
CA VAL A 175 30.67 25.92 10.26
C VAL A 175 30.99 24.94 11.41
N ARG A 176 30.04 24.01 11.68
CA ARG A 176 30.13 22.52 11.76
C ARG A 176 29.05 21.95 12.69
N HIS A 177 28.09 21.18 12.17
CA HIS A 177 28.09 19.70 12.17
C HIS A 177 28.09 19.05 13.57
N HIS A 178 26.89 18.80 14.11
CA HIS A 178 26.44 17.57 14.81
C HIS A 178 25.25 17.90 15.72
N ALA A 179 24.03 17.60 15.29
CA ALA A 179 22.86 17.74 16.16
C ALA A 179 21.78 16.69 15.85
N LEU A 180 22.09 15.41 16.08
CA LEU A 180 21.07 14.36 16.20
C LEU A 180 21.13 13.59 17.54
N ARG A 181 22.01 13.97 18.48
CA ARG A 181 22.08 13.34 19.81
C ARG A 181 21.53 14.16 20.99
N ASP A 182 21.29 15.47 20.84
CA ASP A 182 20.87 16.33 21.96
C ASP A 182 19.37 16.67 22.04
N ALA A 183 18.57 16.32 21.01
CA ALA A 183 17.13 16.58 21.03
C ALA A 183 16.40 15.86 22.19
N ARG A 184 16.90 14.69 22.64
CA ARG A 184 16.33 13.96 23.79
C ARG A 184 16.67 14.59 25.15
N ARG A 185 17.76 15.36 25.27
CA ARG A 185 18.13 16.05 26.53
C ARG A 185 17.43 17.39 26.71
N CYS A 186 16.97 18.03 25.62
CA CYS A 186 16.21 19.28 25.69
C CYS A 186 14.74 19.07 26.11
N ALA A 187 14.10 17.96 25.69
CA ALA A 187 12.72 17.66 26.06
C ALA A 187 12.53 17.33 27.56
N GLN A 188 13.52 16.73 28.22
CA GLN A 188 13.43 16.39 29.65
C GLN A 188 13.62 17.59 30.59
N ARG A 189 14.19 18.72 30.13
CA ARG A 189 14.38 19.93 30.97
C ARG A 189 13.19 20.89 30.97
N HIS A 190 12.21 20.71 30.09
CA HIS A 190 11.01 21.55 30.05
C HIS A 190 9.85 21.03 30.91
N ALA A 191 9.86 19.76 31.34
CA ALA A 191 8.84 19.21 32.25
C ALA A 191 9.09 19.57 33.73
N HIS A 192 10.31 19.95 34.12
CA HIS A 192 10.65 20.23 35.52
C HIS A 192 10.53 21.71 35.96
N ARG A 193 10.21 22.63 35.05
CA ARG A 193 10.09 24.09 35.36
C ARG A 193 8.66 24.62 35.44
N ARG A 194 7.63 23.78 35.32
CA ARG A 194 6.22 24.18 35.51
C ARG A 194 5.62 23.86 36.89
N PHE A 195 6.39 23.31 37.84
CA PHE A 195 5.89 22.95 39.18
C PHE A 195 6.42 23.81 40.35
N VAL A 196 7.12 24.93 40.12
CA VAL A 196 7.64 25.81 41.21
C VAL A 196 7.23 27.28 41.01
N ARG A 197 6.05 27.55 40.46
CA ARG A 197 5.50 28.92 40.39
C ARG A 197 4.00 29.04 40.67
N ALA A 198 3.46 28.14 41.49
CA ALA A 198 2.11 28.21 42.05
C ALA A 198 2.11 27.79 43.53
N GLY A 199 2.93 28.46 44.34
CA GLY A 199 3.07 28.15 45.77
C GLY A 199 4.02 29.09 46.50
N ARG A 200 3.78 30.40 46.41
CA ARG A 200 4.10 31.44 47.41
C ARG A 200 3.17 32.61 47.19
#